data_AF-A0A966Z0J8-F1
#
_entry.id   AF-A0A966Z0J8-F1
#
_cell.length_a   1.000
_cell.length_b   1.000
_cell.length_c   1.000
_cell.angle_alpha   90.00
_cell.angle_beta   90.00
_cell.angle_gamma   90.00
#
_symmetry.space_group_name_H-M   'P 1'
#
loop_
_entity.id
_entity.type
_entity.pdbx_description
1 polymer ?
#
loop_
_entity_poly.entity_id
_entity_poly.type
_entity_poly.pdbx_seq_one_letter_code
_entity_poly.pdbx_strand_id
1 'polypeptide(L)'
;EANKPENILKKQLTERKQNAPPIYIPLDEMIVNLPGRGGEHYLQTKIVLRTADSSTEGKVKQFMPVIRDKIITVLSSRQMQELATVEGKTMMAREVALVINSIIAPQLTAIYILQQQPNTADLQNLERIGAIPKETSTGKKITNEAARAAAEFWNVTEMDLPVQAVLFSSFVMQ
;
A
#
# COMPACT_ATOMS: atom_id res chain seq x y z
N GLU A 1 26.20 14.05 -1.33
CA GLU A 1 25.33 13.84 -0.15
C GLU A 1 23.83 13.79 -0.46
N ALA A 2 23.33 14.47 -1.50
CA ALA A 2 21.90 14.55 -1.82
C ALA A 2 21.21 13.22 -2.24
N ASN A 3 21.95 12.25 -2.78
CA ASN A 3 21.38 11.00 -3.32
C ASN A 3 21.30 9.84 -2.30
N LYS A 4 21.56 10.10 -1.02
CA LYS A 4 21.37 9.06 0.00
C LYS A 4 19.86 8.75 0.16
N PRO A 5 19.45 7.48 0.35
CA PRO A 5 18.04 7.09 0.46
C PRO A 5 17.28 7.90 1.51
N GLU A 6 17.92 8.17 2.65
CA GLU A 6 17.41 8.99 3.76
C GLU A 6 17.03 10.42 3.36
N ASN A 7 17.81 11.05 2.47
CA ASN A 7 17.57 12.42 2.02
C ASN A 7 16.45 12.48 0.99
N ILE A 8 16.32 11.45 0.16
CA ILE A 8 15.21 11.30 -0.81
C ILE A 8 13.89 11.12 -0.05
N LEU A 9 13.86 10.25 0.97
CA LEU A 9 12.71 10.03 1.85
C LEU A 9 12.33 11.33 2.60
N LYS A 10 13.29 12.03 3.22
CA LYS A 10 13.03 13.31 3.92
C LYS A 10 12.42 14.37 3.01
N LYS A 11 12.94 14.53 1.79
CA LYS A 11 12.41 15.48 0.81
C LYS A 11 10.97 15.13 0.42
N GLN A 12 10.72 13.87 0.07
CA GLN A 12 9.38 13.38 -0.30
C GLN A 12 8.36 13.57 0.83
N LEU A 13 8.73 13.33 2.08
CA LEU A 13 7.85 13.53 3.24
C LEU A 13 7.54 15.01 3.51
N THR A 14 8.53 15.88 3.32
CA THR A 14 8.38 17.33 3.55
C THR A 14 7.46 17.96 2.49
N GLU A 15 7.59 17.53 1.23
CA GLU A 15 6.72 17.96 0.14
C GLU A 15 5.26 17.50 0.37
N ARG A 16 5.05 16.30 0.94
CA ARG A 16 3.71 15.75 1.22
C ARG A 16 3.01 16.34 2.45
N LYS A 17 3.75 16.91 3.41
CA LYS A 17 3.19 17.56 4.60
C LYS A 17 2.62 18.96 4.35
N GLN A 18 2.77 19.51 3.15
CA GLN A 18 2.06 20.74 2.78
C GLN A 18 0.57 20.41 2.63
N ASN A 19 -0.31 21.18 3.30
CA ASN A 19 -1.77 21.02 3.33
C ASN A 19 -2.44 21.26 1.96
N ALA A 20 -1.97 20.59 0.91
CA ALA A 20 -2.62 20.57 -0.38
C ALA A 20 -3.98 19.83 -0.25
N PRO A 21 -5.03 20.28 -0.95
CA PRO A 21 -6.28 19.56 -1.01
C PRO A 21 -6.04 18.14 -1.57
N PRO A 22 -6.71 17.12 -1.04
CA PRO A 22 -6.54 15.76 -1.51
C PRO A 22 -6.99 15.63 -2.97
N ILE A 23 -6.29 14.77 -3.72
CA ILE A 23 -6.64 14.43 -5.10
C ILE A 23 -7.33 13.06 -5.09
N TYR A 24 -8.35 12.91 -5.94
CA TYR A 24 -9.12 11.68 -6.06
C TYR A 24 -8.93 11.08 -7.44
N ILE A 25 -8.44 9.84 -7.48
CA ILE A 25 -8.16 9.10 -8.72
C ILE A 25 -9.14 7.93 -8.80
N PRO A 26 -10.16 7.99 -9.67
CA PRO A 26 -11.03 6.85 -9.91
C PRO A 26 -10.27 5.75 -10.66
N LEU A 27 -10.52 4.50 -10.28
CA LEU A 27 -10.09 3.32 -11.03
C LEU A 27 -11.27 2.77 -11.84
N ASP A 28 -10.97 1.98 -12.87
CA ASP A 28 -12.00 1.26 -13.62
C ASP A 28 -12.75 0.29 -12.70
N GLU A 29 -14.00 0.02 -13.07
CA GLU A 29 -14.83 -0.97 -12.38
C GLU A 29 -14.24 -2.37 -12.47
N MET A 30 -14.37 -3.12 -11.39
CA MET A 30 -13.81 -4.46 -11.26
C MET A 30 -14.91 -5.43 -10.81
N ILE A 31 -14.94 -6.59 -11.47
CA ILE A 31 -15.78 -7.72 -11.07
C ILE A 31 -14.83 -8.84 -10.69
N VAL A 32 -14.99 -9.38 -9.49
CA VAL A 32 -14.15 -10.46 -8.96
C VAL A 32 -15.02 -11.55 -8.36
N ASN A 33 -14.58 -12.81 -8.49
CA ASN A 33 -15.26 -13.92 -7.87
C ASN A 33 -14.90 -13.97 -6.38
N LEU A 34 -15.89 -14.24 -5.54
CA LEU A 34 -15.72 -14.43 -4.10
C LEU A 34 -15.81 -15.93 -3.75
N PRO A 35 -15.03 -16.42 -2.76
CA PRO A 35 -15.19 -17.76 -2.24
C PRO A 35 -16.53 -17.90 -1.51
N GLY A 36 -17.26 -18.99 -1.77
CA GLY A 36 -18.51 -19.32 -1.07
C GLY A 36 -19.03 -20.71 -1.40
N ARG A 37 -20.00 -21.20 -0.62
CA ARG A 37 -20.68 -22.47 -0.87
C ARG A 37 -22.05 -22.21 -1.50
N GLY A 38 -22.33 -22.84 -2.65
CA GLY A 38 -23.68 -22.91 -3.22
C GLY A 38 -24.01 -21.82 -4.25
N GLY A 39 -23.23 -21.74 -5.33
CA GLY A 39 -23.47 -20.83 -6.45
C GLY A 39 -22.20 -20.08 -6.85
N GLU A 40 -22.29 -19.28 -7.90
CA GLU A 40 -21.26 -18.30 -8.24
C GLU A 40 -21.50 -17.04 -7.43
N HIS A 41 -20.49 -16.61 -6.67
CA HIS A 41 -20.53 -15.36 -5.92
C HIS A 41 -19.52 -14.38 -6.50
N TYR A 42 -19.92 -13.12 -6.62
CA TYR A 42 -19.04 -12.07 -7.14
C TYR A 42 -19.21 -10.75 -6.41
N LEU A 43 -18.14 -9.96 -6.44
CA LEU A 43 -18.10 -8.57 -6.02
C LEU A 43 -17.90 -7.70 -7.25
N GLN A 44 -18.85 -6.80 -7.49
CA GLN A 44 -18.69 -5.67 -8.40
C GLN A 44 -18.38 -4.42 -7.58
N THR A 45 -17.25 -3.77 -7.88
CA THR A 45 -16.81 -2.60 -7.11
C THR A 45 -16.19 -1.52 -7.99
N LYS A 46 -16.40 -0.27 -7.57
CA LYS A 46 -15.72 0.91 -8.09
C LYS A 46 -14.87 1.50 -6.98
N ILE A 47 -13.58 1.71 -7.28
CA ILE A 47 -12.58 2.19 -6.33
C ILE A 47 -12.17 3.61 -6.70
N VAL A 48 -12.04 4.46 -5.68
CA VAL A 48 -11.45 5.79 -5.79
C VAL A 48 -10.29 5.90 -4.80
N LEU A 49 -9.11 6.27 -5.30
CA LEU A 49 -7.93 6.48 -4.47
C LEU A 49 -7.89 7.94 -4.01
N ARG A 50 -7.66 8.17 -2.72
CA ARG A 50 -7.30 9.49 -2.18
C ARG A 50 -5.79 9.60 -2.14
N THR A 51 -5.22 10.65 -2.71
CA THR A 51 -3.77 10.88 -2.77
C THR A 51 -3.38 12.27 -2.30
N ALA A 52 -2.12 12.40 -1.86
CA ALA A 52 -1.55 13.66 -1.38
C ALA A 52 -1.10 14.59 -2.51
N ASP A 53 -0.68 14.01 -3.65
CA ASP A 53 0.00 14.73 -4.71
C ASP A 53 -0.41 14.22 -6.10
N SER A 54 -0.25 15.09 -7.11
CA SER A 54 -0.61 14.81 -8.51
C SER A 54 0.37 13.86 -9.20
N SER A 55 1.59 13.72 -8.68
CA SER A 55 2.58 12.77 -9.22
C SER A 55 2.16 11.31 -9.04
N THR A 56 1.33 11.05 -8.01
CA THR A 56 0.80 9.73 -7.71
C THR A 56 -0.07 9.18 -8.84
N GLU A 57 -0.83 10.04 -9.54
CA GLU A 57 -1.67 9.63 -10.67
C GLU A 57 -0.85 9.04 -11.83
N GLY A 58 0.26 9.69 -12.17
CA GLY A 58 1.16 9.20 -13.22
C GLY A 58 1.74 7.81 -12.89
N LYS A 59 2.16 7.61 -11.64
CA LYS A 59 2.67 6.30 -11.17
C LYS A 59 1.58 5.23 -11.18
N VAL A 60 0.40 5.56 -10.68
CA VAL A 60 -0.75 4.64 -10.66
C VAL A 60 -1.08 4.21 -12.09
N LYS A 61 -1.15 5.14 -13.05
CA LYS A 61 -1.36 4.83 -14.48
C LYS A 61 -0.26 3.94 -15.06
N GLN A 62 1.01 4.24 -14.77
CA GLN A 62 2.16 3.47 -15.26
C GLN A 62 2.13 2.00 -14.79
N PHE A 63 1.74 1.75 -13.54
CA PHE A 63 1.73 0.40 -12.95
C PHE A 63 0.33 -0.24 -12.92
N MET A 64 -0.64 0.32 -13.63
CA MET A 64 -2.04 -0.11 -13.56
C MET A 64 -2.29 -1.60 -13.84
N PRO A 65 -1.60 -2.26 -14.79
CA PRO A 65 -1.78 -3.70 -14.99
C PRO A 65 -1.44 -4.52 -13.74
N VAL A 66 -0.34 -4.17 -13.04
CA VAL A 66 0.10 -4.85 -11.82
C VAL A 66 -0.79 -4.49 -10.64
N ILE A 67 -1.17 -3.20 -10.53
CA ILE A 67 -2.11 -2.74 -9.49
C ILE A 67 -3.43 -3.48 -9.60
N ARG A 68 -4.01 -3.56 -10.82
CA ARG A 68 -5.27 -4.25 -11.06
C ARG A 68 -5.17 -5.73 -10.68
N ASP A 69 -4.15 -6.44 -11.14
CA ASP A 69 -3.92 -7.86 -10.78
C ASP A 69 -3.91 -8.08 -9.27
N LYS A 70 -3.17 -7.23 -8.54
CA LYS A 70 -3.06 -7.36 -7.09
C LYS A 70 -4.35 -6.99 -6.35
N ILE A 71 -5.10 -5.99 -6.83
CA ILE A 71 -6.43 -5.68 -6.28
C ILE A 71 -7.37 -6.87 -6.48
N ILE A 72 -7.41 -7.47 -7.68
CA ILE A 72 -8.24 -8.66 -7.95
C ILE A 72 -7.86 -9.79 -7.00
N THR A 73 -6.56 -10.07 -6.87
CA THR A 73 -6.04 -11.12 -5.98
C THR A 73 -6.51 -10.90 -4.55
N VAL A 74 -6.34 -9.69 -4.00
CA VAL A 74 -6.77 -9.33 -2.65
C VAL A 74 -8.28 -9.49 -2.49
N LEU A 75 -9.08 -8.93 -3.39
CA LEU A 75 -10.54 -8.98 -3.30
C LEU A 75 -11.07 -10.42 -3.42
N SER A 76 -10.52 -11.22 -4.33
CA SER A 76 -10.93 -12.62 -4.57
C SER A 76 -10.59 -13.57 -3.42
N SER A 77 -9.68 -13.17 -2.51
CA SER A 77 -9.30 -14.00 -1.36
C SER A 77 -10.29 -13.93 -0.19
N ARG A 78 -11.34 -13.11 -0.31
CA ARG A 78 -12.15 -12.65 0.83
C ARG A 78 -13.54 -13.22 0.84
N GLN A 79 -13.97 -13.67 2.01
CA GLN A 79 -15.28 -14.28 2.17
C GLN A 79 -16.38 -13.22 2.15
N MET A 80 -17.55 -13.56 1.60
CA MET A 80 -18.71 -12.64 1.57
C MET A 80 -19.08 -12.12 2.97
N GLN A 81 -19.01 -12.98 4.00
CA GLN A 81 -19.37 -12.62 5.36
C GLN A 81 -18.42 -11.57 5.94
N GLU A 82 -17.13 -11.61 5.58
CA GLU A 82 -16.16 -10.59 5.97
C GLU A 82 -16.54 -9.25 5.34
N LEU A 83 -16.84 -9.26 4.04
CA LEU A 83 -17.17 -8.07 3.24
C LEU A 83 -18.57 -7.50 3.52
N ALA A 84 -19.43 -8.23 4.20
CA ALA A 84 -20.74 -7.75 4.64
C ALA A 84 -20.63 -6.74 5.81
N THR A 85 -19.52 -6.77 6.55
CA THR A 85 -19.31 -5.91 7.73
C THR A 85 -18.62 -4.59 7.39
N VAL A 86 -18.84 -3.56 8.21
CA VAL A 86 -18.16 -2.26 8.05
C VAL A 86 -16.66 -2.41 8.29
N GLU A 87 -16.31 -3.22 9.29
CA GLU A 87 -14.95 -3.53 9.69
C GLU A 87 -14.21 -4.24 8.55
N GLY A 88 -14.83 -5.26 7.94
CA GLY A 88 -14.23 -5.99 6.82
C GLY A 88 -14.04 -5.13 5.58
N LYS A 89 -14.99 -4.25 5.24
CA LYS A 89 -14.81 -3.26 4.17
C LYS A 89 -13.68 -2.27 4.47
N THR A 90 -13.56 -1.83 5.72
CA THR A 90 -12.50 -0.91 6.14
C THR A 90 -11.13 -1.58 6.09
N MET A 91 -11.02 -2.83 6.55
CA MET A 91 -9.80 -3.64 6.45
C MET A 91 -9.42 -3.88 4.99
N MET A 92 -10.41 -4.18 4.14
CA MET A 92 -10.19 -4.33 2.70
C MET A 92 -9.61 -3.06 2.08
N ALA A 93 -10.22 -1.91 2.36
CA ALA A 93 -9.75 -0.63 1.82
C ALA A 93 -8.29 -0.36 2.23
N ARG A 94 -7.95 -0.63 3.50
CA ARG A 94 -6.56 -0.49 3.99
C ARG A 94 -5.61 -1.44 3.27
N GLU A 95 -5.97 -2.70 3.10
CA GLU A 95 -5.11 -3.68 2.42
C GLU A 95 -4.89 -3.34 0.95
N VAL A 96 -5.94 -2.93 0.24
CA VAL A 96 -5.84 -2.44 -1.14
C VAL A 96 -4.90 -1.24 -1.22
N ALA A 97 -5.02 -0.27 -0.30
CA ALA A 97 -4.13 0.89 -0.26
C ALA A 97 -2.68 0.47 -0.05
N LEU A 98 -2.42 -0.45 0.87
CA LEU A 98 -1.07 -0.97 1.15
C LEU A 98 -0.47 -1.69 -0.06
N VAL A 99 -1.25 -2.53 -0.74
CA VAL A 99 -0.81 -3.23 -1.94
C VAL A 99 -0.45 -2.25 -3.05
N ILE A 100 -1.28 -1.22 -3.29
CA ILE A 100 -0.96 -0.18 -4.28
C ILE A 100 0.32 0.56 -3.89
N ASN A 101 0.43 1.00 -2.65
CA ASN A 101 1.61 1.70 -2.15
C ASN A 101 2.88 0.84 -2.21
N SER A 102 2.79 -0.47 -1.99
CA SER A 102 3.92 -1.39 -2.13
C SER A 102 4.50 -1.43 -3.54
N ILE A 103 3.68 -1.14 -4.56
CA ILE A 103 4.09 -1.10 -5.97
C ILE A 103 4.73 0.25 -6.30
N ILE A 104 4.13 1.36 -5.87
CA ILE A 104 4.54 2.71 -6.31
C ILE A 104 5.47 3.45 -5.33
N ALA A 105 5.59 2.96 -4.09
CA ALA A 105 6.44 3.48 -3.03
C ALA A 105 6.87 2.36 -2.05
N PRO A 106 7.58 1.31 -2.53
CA PRO A 106 7.90 0.12 -1.73
C PRO A 106 8.65 0.43 -0.43
N GLN A 107 9.67 1.30 -0.47
CA GLN A 107 10.50 1.58 0.72
C GLN A 107 9.69 2.28 1.82
N LEU A 108 8.89 3.29 1.44
CA LEU A 108 8.07 4.03 2.40
C LEU A 108 6.96 3.15 2.99
N THR A 109 6.34 2.30 2.15
CA THR A 109 5.32 1.34 2.59
C THR A 109 5.89 0.32 3.57
N ALA A 110 7.10 -0.18 3.31
CA ALA A 110 7.79 -1.09 4.22
C ALA A 110 8.05 -0.43 5.59
N ILE A 111 8.51 0.83 5.61
CA ILE A 111 8.70 1.60 6.85
C ILE A 111 7.37 1.72 7.61
N TYR A 112 6.29 2.11 6.93
CA TYR A 112 4.96 2.22 7.54
C TYR A 112 4.50 0.90 8.17
N ILE A 113 4.62 -0.23 7.45
CA ILE A 113 4.21 -1.55 7.95
C ILE A 113 5.04 -1.95 9.18
N LEU A 114 6.37 -1.77 9.12
CA LEU A 114 7.28 -2.11 10.22
C LEU A 114 6.99 -1.29 11.49
N GLN A 115 6.52 -0.05 11.35
CA GLN A 115 6.14 0.80 12.48
C GLN A 115 4.82 0.37 13.14
N GLN A 116 3.86 -0.19 12.38
CA GLN A 116 2.59 -0.65 12.95
C GLN A 116 2.70 -2.00 13.66
N GLN A 117 3.72 -2.79 13.34
CA GLN A 117 3.95 -4.13 13.89
C GLN A 117 5.38 -4.31 14.41
N PRO A 118 5.81 -3.55 15.43
CA PRO A 118 7.18 -3.60 15.94
C PRO A 118 7.58 -4.99 16.49
N ASN A 119 6.60 -5.83 16.82
CA ASN A 119 6.80 -7.12 17.50
C ASN A 119 6.62 -8.38 16.61
N THR A 120 6.21 -8.24 15.34
CA THR A 120 5.94 -9.38 14.43
C THR A 120 6.67 -9.29 13.08
N ALA A 121 7.51 -8.28 12.89
CA ALA A 121 8.32 -8.12 11.68
C ALA A 121 9.41 -9.20 11.60
N ASP A 122 9.04 -10.39 11.12
CA ASP A 122 9.99 -11.43 10.76
C ASP A 122 10.71 -11.01 9.47
N LEU A 123 11.86 -10.34 9.65
CA LEU A 123 12.70 -9.75 8.60
C LEU A 123 13.04 -10.75 7.48
N GLN A 124 13.00 -12.06 7.77
CA GLN A 124 13.27 -13.14 6.83
C GLN A 124 12.20 -13.26 5.73
N ASN A 125 10.95 -12.87 6.00
CA ASN A 125 9.87 -12.91 5.00
C ASN A 125 9.93 -11.75 3.99
N LEU A 126 10.53 -10.61 4.37
CA LEU A 126 10.68 -9.43 3.52
C LEU A 126 11.82 -9.59 2.49
N GLU A 127 12.86 -10.36 2.81
CA GLU A 127 13.91 -10.74 1.85
C GLU A 127 13.37 -11.65 0.73
N ARG A 128 12.39 -12.50 1.07
CA ARG A 128 11.83 -13.51 0.15
C ARG A 128 10.91 -12.92 -0.93
N ILE A 129 10.30 -11.76 -0.67
CA ILE A 129 9.43 -11.04 -1.62
C ILE A 129 10.16 -9.99 -2.46
N GLY A 130 11.50 -9.89 -2.35
CA GLY A 130 12.30 -8.95 -3.15
C GLY A 130 12.21 -7.49 -2.68
N ALA A 131 11.74 -7.24 -1.45
CA ALA A 131 11.68 -5.90 -0.86
C ALA A 131 13.05 -5.39 -0.36
N ILE A 132 14.12 -6.19 -0.52
CA ILE A 132 15.51 -5.84 -0.22
C ILE A 132 16.37 -6.20 -1.44
N PRO A 133 17.19 -5.28 -2.00
CA PRO A 133 18.06 -5.59 -3.13
C PRO A 133 19.12 -6.62 -2.74
N LYS A 134 19.37 -7.63 -3.58
CA LYS A 134 20.51 -8.53 -3.42
C LYS A 134 21.81 -7.87 -3.91
N GLU A 135 22.82 -8.03 -3.06
CA GLU A 135 24.27 -8.00 -3.31
C GLU A 135 25.04 -6.71 -3.02
N THR A 136 25.84 -6.71 -1.95
CA THR A 136 27.29 -7.01 -2.06
C THR A 136 27.93 -7.15 -0.67
N SER A 137 28.87 -8.08 -0.59
CA SER A 137 29.58 -8.55 0.60
C SER A 137 30.46 -7.45 1.24
N THR A 138 29.90 -6.55 2.07
CA THR A 138 30.61 -5.82 3.16
C THR A 138 29.73 -4.90 4.04
N GLY A 139 28.42 -4.78 3.79
CA GLY A 139 27.59 -3.71 4.39
C GLY A 139 26.71 -4.07 5.60
N LYS A 140 27.01 -5.14 6.36
CA LYS A 140 26.13 -5.74 7.39
C LYS A 140 25.76 -4.86 8.61
N LYS A 141 26.11 -3.57 8.62
CA LYS A 141 25.70 -2.61 9.66
C LYS A 141 24.71 -1.53 9.20
N ILE A 142 24.58 -1.24 7.90
CA ILE A 142 23.87 -0.03 7.45
C ILE A 142 22.36 -0.24 7.28
N THR A 143 21.88 -1.46 7.08
CA THR A 143 20.46 -1.72 6.79
C THR A 143 19.57 -1.69 8.03
N ASN A 144 20.00 -2.31 9.14
CA ASN A 144 19.23 -2.34 10.38
C ASN A 144 19.29 -1.01 11.14
N GLU A 145 20.41 -0.29 11.04
CA GLU A 145 20.61 1.00 11.70
C GLU A 145 19.89 2.13 10.97
N ALA A 146 19.82 2.12 9.63
CA ALA A 146 19.01 3.07 8.86
C ALA A 146 17.50 2.81 9.00
N ALA A 147 17.07 1.55 9.08
CA ALA A 147 15.67 1.20 9.35
C ALA A 147 15.27 1.57 10.79
N ARG A 148 16.14 1.33 11.78
CA ARG A 148 15.96 1.79 13.17
C ARG A 148 15.99 3.30 13.29
N ALA A 149 16.92 4.00 12.64
CA ALA A 149 16.98 5.46 12.66
C ALA A 149 15.78 6.09 11.93
N ALA A 150 15.27 5.48 10.85
CA ALA A 150 14.03 5.93 10.22
C ALA A 150 12.81 5.71 11.14
N ALA A 151 12.79 4.63 11.92
CA ALA A 151 11.74 4.32 12.89
C ALA A 151 11.83 5.14 14.20
N GLU A 152 13.04 5.49 14.67
CA GLU A 152 13.28 6.26 15.89
C GLU A 152 13.05 7.77 15.70
N PHE A 153 13.17 8.29 14.47
CA PHE A 153 13.05 9.73 14.21
C PHE A 153 11.72 10.17 13.58
N TRP A 154 10.89 9.28 13.00
CA TRP A 154 9.68 9.69 12.27
C TRP A 154 8.52 8.67 12.38
N ASN A 155 7.40 9.05 13.02
CA ASN A 155 6.12 8.34 12.93
C ASN A 155 5.52 8.54 11.53
N VAL A 156 5.75 7.59 10.61
CA VAL A 156 5.12 7.55 9.30
C VAL A 156 3.66 7.10 9.48
N THR A 157 2.74 7.90 8.98
CA THR A 157 1.30 7.67 9.06
C THR A 157 0.72 7.32 7.69
N GLU A 158 -0.56 6.92 7.63
CA GLU A 158 -1.26 6.71 6.36
C GLU A 158 -1.24 7.96 5.47
N MET A 159 -1.21 9.15 6.08
CA MET A 159 -1.20 10.43 5.37
C MET A 159 0.13 10.71 4.65
N ASP A 160 1.22 10.05 5.07
CA ASP A 160 2.54 10.18 4.45
C ASP A 160 2.68 9.29 3.20
N LEU A 161 1.80 8.29 3.03
CA LEU A 161 1.79 7.39 1.87
C LEU A 161 1.21 8.09 0.62
N PRO A 162 1.66 7.72 -0.61
CA PRO A 162 1.11 8.29 -1.83
C PRO A 162 -0.41 8.08 -1.96
N VAL A 163 -0.87 6.84 -1.73
CA VAL A 163 -2.30 6.51 -1.58
C VAL A 163 -2.63 6.54 -0.09
N GLN A 164 -3.33 7.57 0.33
CA GLN A 164 -3.68 7.82 1.73
C GLN A 164 -4.93 7.04 2.17
N ALA A 165 -5.85 6.80 1.23
CA ALA A 165 -7.05 6.00 1.48
C ALA A 165 -7.61 5.41 0.19
N VAL A 166 -8.38 4.33 0.34
CA VAL A 166 -9.18 3.71 -0.72
C VAL A 166 -10.65 3.87 -0.34
N LEU A 167 -11.44 4.37 -1.28
CA LEU A 167 -12.87 4.56 -1.11
C LEU A 167 -13.60 3.65 -2.10
N PHE A 168 -14.60 2.92 -1.62
CA PHE A 168 -15.51 2.17 -2.48
C PHE A 168 -16.69 3.06 -2.83
N SER A 169 -16.75 3.56 -4.07
CA SER A 169 -17.89 4.34 -4.57
C SER A 169 -19.06 3.45 -5.02
N SER A 170 -18.79 2.17 -5.26
CA SER A 170 -19.78 1.10 -5.41
C SER A 170 -19.25 -0.19 -4.80
N PHE A 171 -20.10 -0.96 -4.12
CA PHE A 171 -19.75 -2.23 -3.49
C PHE A 171 -20.96 -3.17 -3.48
N VAL A 172 -21.13 -3.92 -4.56
CA VAL A 172 -22.27 -4.82 -4.77
C VAL A 172 -21.77 -6.25 -4.75
N MET A 173 -22.28 -7.04 -3.80
CA MET A 173 -22.03 -8.48 -3.73
C MET A 173 -23.28 -9.24 -4.19
N GLN A 174 -23.09 -10.27 -5.01
CA GLN A 174 -24.13 -11.23 -5.42
C GLN A 174 -23.63 -12.65 -5.23
#